data_AF-A0A959T0C2-F1
#
_entry.id   AF-A0A959T0C2-F1
#
_cell.length_a   1.000
_cell.length_b   1.000
_cell.length_c   1.000
_cell.angle_alpha   90.00
_cell.angle_beta   90.00
_cell.angle_gamma   90.00
#
_symmetry.space_group_name_H-M   'P 1'
#
loop_
_entity.id
_entity.type
_entity.pdbx_description
1 polymer ?
#
loop_
_entity_poly.entity_id
_entity_poly.type
_entity_poly.pdbx_seq_one_letter_code
_entity_poly.pdbx_strand_id
1 'polypeptide(L)'
;SLGAFNLFYKVDDYYESVFDKQGVFPWAFVRRVSEGGYEFSQDYVYLQHRHQVKTQKEQTHEVPAHVQDMLSAFYYARTLDYANAKPGDEFVIQTFLDDELWPLRMKFIGRETIKLRNGKYRCMKFQPIVQEGRIFKTNDDLNVWVTDDGNRIPVLAKAKVLVGSIKMELSGYEGLVHPIAKLD
;
A
#
# COMPACT_ATOMS: atom_id res chain seq x y z
N SER A 1 -20.73 6.39 14.26
CA SER A 1 -20.33 7.80 14.19
C SER A 1 -19.73 8.07 12.82
N LEU A 2 -20.56 8.40 11.82
CA LEU A 2 -20.15 8.67 10.43
C LEU A 2 -20.62 10.05 9.95
N GLY A 3 -21.55 10.70 10.68
CA GLY A 3 -22.24 11.91 10.19
C GLY A 3 -21.54 13.25 10.48
N ALA A 4 -20.73 13.37 11.52
CA ALA A 4 -20.15 14.66 11.93
C ALA A 4 -18.83 15.02 11.23
N PHE A 5 -18.11 14.04 10.65
CA PHE A 5 -16.84 14.28 9.94
C PHE A 5 -17.04 14.65 8.45
N ASN A 6 -18.08 14.15 7.79
CA ASN A 6 -18.37 14.45 6.38
C ASN A 6 -18.86 15.89 6.13
N LEU A 7 -19.20 16.66 7.17
CA LEU A 7 -19.77 17.99 7.01
C LEU A 7 -18.71 19.07 6.69
N PHE A 8 -17.41 18.79 6.87
CA PHE A 8 -16.35 19.81 6.72
C PHE A 8 -15.09 19.40 5.93
N TYR A 9 -14.94 18.13 5.52
CA TYR A 9 -13.83 17.68 4.68
C TYR A 9 -14.32 16.66 3.65
N LYS A 10 -14.78 17.13 2.49
CA LYS A 10 -15.02 16.26 1.33
C LYS A 10 -13.66 15.79 0.80
N VAL A 11 -13.47 14.48 0.73
CA VAL A 11 -12.31 13.82 0.12
C VAL A 11 -12.81 13.10 -1.13
N ASP A 12 -12.28 13.49 -2.29
CA ASP A 12 -12.66 12.99 -3.61
C ASP A 12 -11.39 12.75 -4.42
N ASP A 13 -10.76 11.63 -4.11
CA ASP A 13 -9.45 11.24 -4.58
C ASP A 13 -9.55 10.10 -5.60
N TYR A 14 -8.86 10.24 -6.73
CA TYR A 14 -8.77 9.24 -7.80
C TYR A 14 -7.32 8.83 -8.02
N TYR A 15 -7.07 7.54 -7.91
CA TYR A 15 -5.77 6.93 -8.20
C TYR A 15 -5.96 5.77 -9.17
N GLU A 16 -5.18 5.74 -10.24
CA GLU A 16 -5.19 4.69 -11.25
C GLU A 16 -3.76 4.28 -11.59
N SER A 17 -3.56 2.98 -11.77
CA SER A 17 -2.31 2.41 -12.27
C SER A 17 -2.61 1.42 -13.39
N VAL A 18 -1.97 1.61 -14.54
CA VAL A 18 -1.99 0.66 -15.66
C VAL A 18 -0.78 -0.23 -15.49
N PHE A 19 -1.01 -1.50 -15.12
CA PHE A 19 0.06 -2.43 -14.73
C PHE A 19 0.17 -3.63 -15.68
N ASP A 20 1.40 -4.13 -15.85
CA ASP A 20 1.67 -5.37 -16.55
C ASP A 20 1.50 -6.58 -15.62
N LYS A 21 0.61 -7.51 -15.98
CA LYS A 21 0.36 -8.70 -15.16
C LYS A 21 1.55 -9.66 -15.11
N GLN A 22 2.32 -9.78 -16.20
CA GLN A 22 3.45 -10.72 -16.27
C GLN A 22 4.71 -10.11 -15.67
N GLY A 23 4.96 -8.84 -16.01
CA GLY A 23 6.11 -8.08 -15.50
C GLY A 23 5.94 -7.60 -14.06
N VAL A 24 4.70 -7.45 -13.58
CA VAL A 24 4.37 -6.92 -12.25
C VAL A 24 5.00 -5.55 -12.02
N PHE A 25 4.79 -4.65 -12.98
CA PHE A 25 5.24 -3.26 -12.91
C PHE A 25 4.26 -2.35 -13.65
N PRO A 26 4.26 -1.04 -13.36
CA PRO A 26 3.37 -0.11 -14.03
C PRO A 26 3.92 0.39 -15.37
N TRP A 27 2.99 0.78 -16.23
CA TRP A 27 3.19 1.54 -17.47
C TRP A 27 2.74 2.99 -17.34
N ALA A 28 1.68 3.23 -16.57
CA ALA A 28 1.16 4.57 -16.32
C ALA A 28 0.56 4.68 -14.91
N PHE A 29 0.63 5.87 -14.33
CA PHE A 29 0.00 6.19 -13.05
C PHE A 29 -0.67 7.56 -13.16
N VAL A 30 -1.90 7.65 -12.67
CA VAL A 30 -2.71 8.87 -12.64
C VAL A 30 -3.19 9.09 -11.22
N ARG A 31 -2.97 10.30 -10.70
CA ARG A 31 -3.40 10.74 -9.38
C ARG A 31 -4.12 12.08 -9.51
N ARG A 32 -5.33 12.15 -8.97
CA ARG A 32 -6.15 13.36 -8.83
C ARG A 32 -6.61 13.41 -7.39
N VAL A 33 -6.33 14.51 -6.70
CA VAL A 33 -6.67 14.72 -5.29
C VAL A 33 -7.57 15.94 -5.21
N SER A 34 -8.67 15.82 -4.49
CA SER A 34 -9.59 16.92 -4.21
C SER A 34 -10.09 16.81 -2.77
N GLU A 35 -9.43 17.54 -1.87
CA GLU A 35 -9.65 17.43 -0.42
C GLU A 35 -9.81 18.82 0.20
N GLY A 36 -11.01 19.16 0.68
CA GLY A 36 -11.23 20.38 1.46
C GLY A 36 -10.77 21.69 0.81
N GLY A 37 -10.79 21.77 -0.53
CA GLY A 37 -10.32 22.93 -1.31
C GLY A 37 -8.87 22.86 -1.80
N TYR A 38 -8.13 21.80 -1.44
CA TYR A 38 -6.84 21.46 -2.04
C TYR A 38 -7.05 20.58 -3.27
N GLU A 39 -6.45 20.96 -4.39
CA GLU A 39 -6.42 20.18 -5.62
C GLU A 39 -4.99 19.83 -6.02
N PHE A 40 -4.76 18.59 -6.45
CA PHE A 40 -3.47 18.13 -6.93
C PHE A 40 -3.63 17.12 -8.06
N SER A 41 -2.77 17.21 -9.08
CA SER A 41 -2.73 16.29 -10.22
C SER A 41 -1.31 15.81 -10.47
N GLN A 42 -1.16 14.54 -10.81
CA GLN A 42 0.11 13.93 -11.14
C GLN A 42 -0.12 12.78 -12.13
N ASP A 43 0.60 12.82 -13.24
CA ASP A 43 0.60 11.77 -14.28
C ASP A 43 2.03 11.32 -14.54
N TYR A 44 2.25 10.00 -14.53
CA TYR A 44 3.54 9.39 -14.82
C TYR A 44 3.42 8.32 -15.91
N VAL A 45 4.42 8.28 -16.79
CA VAL A 45 4.63 7.21 -17.77
C VAL A 45 5.92 6.48 -17.40
N TYR A 46 5.80 5.18 -17.15
CA TYR A 46 6.91 4.31 -16.75
C TYR A 46 7.49 3.63 -17.99
N LEU A 47 8.65 4.09 -18.44
CA LEU A 47 9.41 3.51 -19.54
C LEU A 47 10.36 2.45 -19.00
N GLN A 48 9.78 1.34 -18.52
CA GLN A 48 10.52 0.29 -17.79
C GLN A 48 11.70 -0.27 -18.61
N HIS A 49 11.55 -0.42 -19.92
CA HIS A 49 12.61 -0.87 -20.83
C HIS A 49 13.79 0.11 -20.98
N ARG A 50 13.62 1.35 -20.52
CA ARG A 50 14.65 2.40 -20.53
C ARG A 50 15.11 2.78 -19.13
N HIS A 51 14.57 2.15 -18.09
CA HIS A 51 14.86 2.54 -16.70
C HIS A 51 14.51 4.02 -16.43
N GLN A 52 13.39 4.49 -16.99
CA GLN A 52 12.99 5.90 -16.94
C GLN A 52 11.53 6.08 -16.53
N VAL A 53 11.24 7.16 -15.81
CA VAL A 53 9.88 7.68 -15.62
C VAL A 53 9.78 9.08 -16.23
N LYS A 54 8.76 9.30 -17.06
CA LYS A 54 8.42 10.62 -17.58
C LYS A 54 7.25 11.21 -16.81
N THR A 55 7.40 12.44 -16.34
CA THR A 55 6.39 13.12 -15.52
C THR A 55 5.49 14.02 -16.33
N GLN A 56 4.34 14.41 -15.75
CA GLN A 56 3.41 15.39 -16.32
C GLN A 56 4.09 16.73 -16.66
N LYS A 57 5.18 17.06 -15.95
CA LYS A 57 5.99 18.27 -16.19
C LYS A 57 7.02 18.09 -17.31
N GLU A 58 6.93 17.00 -18.08
CA GLU A 58 7.85 16.62 -19.15
C GLU A 58 9.29 16.36 -18.66
N GLN A 59 9.48 16.11 -17.36
CA GLN A 59 10.76 15.71 -16.79
C GLN A 59 10.96 14.20 -16.95
N THR A 60 12.20 13.79 -17.14
CA THR A 60 12.57 12.37 -17.21
C THR A 60 13.53 12.05 -16.07
N HIS A 61 13.21 11.01 -15.32
CA HIS A 61 13.98 10.55 -14.17
C HIS A 61 14.49 9.15 -14.44
N GLU A 62 15.78 8.94 -14.21
CA GLU A 62 16.37 7.61 -14.20
C GLU A 62 15.93 6.87 -12.92
N VAL A 63 15.52 5.62 -13.08
CA VAL A 63 14.94 4.80 -12.02
C VAL A 63 15.48 3.36 -12.11
N PRO A 64 15.50 2.58 -11.02
CA PRO A 64 15.84 1.17 -11.11
C PRO A 64 14.83 0.39 -11.97
N ALA A 65 15.27 -0.75 -12.50
CA ALA A 65 14.39 -1.68 -13.19
C ALA A 65 13.21 -2.09 -12.29
N HIS A 66 12.02 -2.22 -12.89
CA HIS A 66 10.79 -2.63 -12.20
C HIS A 66 10.40 -1.70 -11.04
N VAL A 67 10.76 -0.42 -11.11
CA VAL A 67 10.25 0.59 -10.16
C VAL A 67 8.73 0.60 -10.22
N GLN A 68 8.10 0.75 -9.06
CA GLN A 68 6.65 0.73 -8.90
C GLN A 68 6.09 2.14 -8.73
N ASP A 69 4.78 2.28 -8.86
CA ASP A 69 3.99 3.40 -8.36
C ASP A 69 3.31 3.00 -7.04
N MET A 70 2.59 3.93 -6.41
CA MET A 70 1.95 3.70 -5.11
C MET A 70 0.94 2.53 -5.09
N LEU A 71 0.17 2.34 -6.17
CA LEU A 71 -0.80 1.25 -6.30
C LEU A 71 -0.14 -0.04 -6.79
N SER A 72 0.75 0.02 -7.77
CA SER A 72 1.42 -1.18 -8.28
C SER A 72 2.37 -1.80 -7.23
N ALA A 73 2.97 -0.99 -6.35
CA ALA A 73 3.75 -1.47 -5.22
C ALA A 73 2.96 -2.41 -4.30
N PHE A 74 1.65 -2.16 -4.12
CA PHE A 74 0.77 -3.04 -3.35
C PHE A 74 0.62 -4.43 -4.01
N TYR A 75 0.44 -4.47 -5.33
CA TYR A 75 0.36 -5.74 -6.07
C TYR A 75 1.72 -6.45 -6.14
N TYR A 76 2.80 -5.70 -6.30
CA TYR A 76 4.17 -6.23 -6.28
C TYR A 76 4.52 -6.82 -4.90
N ALA A 77 4.11 -6.19 -3.80
CA ALA A 77 4.29 -6.75 -2.46
C ALA A 77 3.66 -8.16 -2.32
N ARG A 78 2.58 -8.45 -3.07
CA ARG A 78 1.93 -9.76 -3.07
C ARG A 78 2.70 -10.81 -3.86
N THR A 79 3.81 -10.50 -4.52
CA THR A 79 4.65 -11.48 -5.24
C THR A 79 5.93 -11.85 -4.50
N LEU A 80 6.37 -11.05 -3.52
CA LEU A 80 7.61 -11.29 -2.77
C LEU A 80 7.61 -12.60 -1.97
N ASP A 81 8.75 -13.25 -1.78
CA ASP A 81 8.78 -14.47 -0.96
C ASP A 81 8.86 -14.14 0.54
N TYR A 82 7.85 -14.59 1.29
CA TYR A 82 7.77 -14.44 2.74
C TYR A 82 7.93 -15.77 3.49
N ALA A 83 8.09 -16.90 2.79
CA ALA A 83 8.03 -18.24 3.39
C ALA A 83 8.97 -18.39 4.59
N ASN A 84 10.18 -17.84 4.46
CA ASN A 84 11.23 -17.90 5.49
C ASN A 84 11.43 -16.57 6.24
N ALA A 85 10.52 -15.61 6.11
CA ALA A 85 10.62 -14.31 6.76
C ALA A 85 10.64 -14.47 8.30
N LYS A 86 11.60 -13.77 8.93
CA LYS A 86 11.81 -13.72 10.38
C LYS A 86 11.42 -12.35 10.93
N PRO A 87 10.86 -12.27 12.15
CA PRO A 87 10.60 -10.99 12.80
C PRO A 87 11.84 -10.09 12.76
N GLY A 88 11.69 -8.90 12.19
CA GLY A 88 12.81 -7.98 11.97
C GLY A 88 13.21 -7.80 10.51
N ASP A 89 12.93 -8.77 9.64
CA ASP A 89 13.28 -8.70 8.22
C ASP A 89 12.58 -7.51 7.54
N GLU A 90 13.31 -6.79 6.69
CA GLU A 90 12.79 -5.68 5.90
C GLU A 90 12.63 -6.08 4.43
N PHE A 91 11.49 -5.70 3.86
CA PHE A 91 11.21 -5.82 2.44
C PHE A 91 11.14 -4.43 1.84
N VAL A 92 11.86 -4.21 0.74
CA VAL A 92 11.98 -2.89 0.09
C VAL A 92 11.42 -2.96 -1.31
N ILE A 93 10.56 -2.00 -1.64
CA ILE A 93 9.97 -1.82 -2.97
C ILE A 93 10.36 -0.43 -3.47
N GLN A 94 11.19 -0.40 -4.51
CA GLN A 94 11.58 0.85 -5.16
C GLN A 94 10.34 1.46 -5.82
N THR A 95 9.94 2.64 -5.37
CA THR A 95 8.70 3.29 -5.80
C THR A 95 9.03 4.70 -6.27
N PHE A 96 8.48 5.12 -7.40
CA PHE A 96 8.62 6.50 -7.88
C PHE A 96 7.35 7.27 -7.52
N LEU A 97 7.48 8.32 -6.72
CA LEU A 97 6.39 9.13 -6.20
C LEU A 97 6.88 10.57 -6.03
N ASP A 98 6.02 11.55 -6.30
CA ASP A 98 6.32 12.98 -6.09
C ASP A 98 7.67 13.43 -6.68
N ASP A 99 7.92 13.06 -7.95
CA ASP A 99 9.11 13.34 -8.75
C ASP A 99 10.43 12.74 -8.18
N GLU A 100 10.33 11.78 -7.26
CA GLU A 100 11.46 11.20 -6.53
C GLU A 100 11.39 9.68 -6.41
N LEU A 101 12.56 9.05 -6.23
CA LEU A 101 12.66 7.63 -5.92
C LEU A 101 12.54 7.42 -4.40
N TRP A 102 11.42 6.83 -4.00
CA TRP A 102 11.05 6.52 -2.65
C TRP A 102 11.08 5.01 -2.40
N PRO A 103 12.05 4.49 -1.62
CA PRO A 103 12.06 3.09 -1.24
C PRO A 103 10.99 2.85 -0.16
N LEU A 104 9.86 2.27 -0.55
CA LEU A 104 8.86 1.80 0.41
C LEU A 104 9.43 0.61 1.15
N ARG A 105 9.53 0.71 2.48
CA ARG A 105 10.05 -0.35 3.34
C ARG A 105 8.96 -0.86 4.24
N MET A 106 8.90 -2.17 4.41
CA MET A 106 8.00 -2.83 5.34
C MET A 106 8.78 -3.84 6.17
N LYS A 107 8.68 -3.72 7.48
CA LYS A 107 9.26 -4.65 8.43
C LYS A 107 8.27 -5.77 8.71
N PHE A 108 8.71 -7.01 8.58
CA PHE A 108 7.93 -8.16 8.99
C PHE A 108 8.00 -8.32 10.51
N ILE A 109 6.83 -8.33 11.14
CA ILE A 109 6.70 -8.40 12.60
C ILE A 109 6.49 -9.84 13.06
N GLY A 110 5.81 -10.65 12.26
CA GLY A 110 5.58 -12.06 12.56
C GLY A 110 4.28 -12.59 11.99
N ARG A 111 3.95 -13.83 12.34
CA ARG A 111 2.68 -14.48 12.00
C ARG A 111 1.81 -14.59 13.24
N GLU A 112 0.54 -14.27 13.09
CA GLU A 112 -0.44 -14.42 14.17
C GLU A 112 -1.83 -14.70 13.64
N THR A 113 -2.68 -15.29 14.48
CA THR A 113 -4.10 -15.43 14.18
C THR A 113 -4.85 -14.25 14.78
N ILE A 114 -5.57 -13.49 13.96
CA ILE A 114 -6.38 -12.35 14.41
C ILE A 114 -7.87 -12.64 14.28
N LYS A 115 -8.67 -12.04 15.16
CA LYS A 115 -10.14 -12.08 15.10
C LYS A 115 -10.67 -10.76 14.54
N LEU A 116 -11.44 -10.84 13.46
CA LEU A 116 -12.20 -9.76 12.86
C LEU A 116 -13.70 -10.01 13.05
N ARG A 117 -14.52 -9.03 12.68
CA ARG A 117 -15.99 -9.17 12.74
C ARG A 117 -16.51 -10.35 11.91
N ASN A 118 -15.87 -10.63 10.77
CA ASN A 118 -16.31 -11.65 9.82
C ASN A 118 -15.58 -13.01 9.97
N GLY A 119 -14.72 -13.19 10.97
CA GLY A 119 -14.05 -14.47 11.25
C GLY A 119 -12.66 -14.34 11.84
N LYS A 120 -11.96 -15.46 11.99
CA LYS A 120 -10.54 -15.51 12.39
C LYS A 120 -9.67 -15.80 11.18
N TYR A 121 -8.49 -15.20 11.10
CA TYR A 121 -7.58 -15.37 9.98
C TYR A 121 -6.16 -15.61 10.48
N ARG A 122 -5.42 -16.52 9.84
CA ARG A 122 -3.97 -16.58 9.98
C ARG A 122 -3.36 -15.49 9.11
N CYS A 123 -2.54 -14.64 9.70
CA CYS A 123 -2.02 -13.46 9.05
C CYS A 123 -0.51 -13.32 9.26
N MET A 124 0.13 -12.72 8.27
CA MET A 124 1.41 -12.04 8.39
C MET A 124 1.16 -10.60 8.80
N LYS A 125 1.94 -10.11 9.78
CA LYS A 125 1.89 -8.73 10.24
C LYS A 125 3.10 -7.96 9.72
N PHE A 126 2.83 -6.82 9.11
CA PHE A 126 3.84 -5.90 8.59
C PHE A 126 3.67 -4.52 9.20
N GLN A 127 4.80 -3.83 9.31
CA GLN A 127 4.89 -2.45 9.75
C GLN A 127 5.61 -1.64 8.67
N PRO A 128 4.88 -0.79 7.92
CA PRO A 128 5.51 0.14 6.99
C PRO A 128 6.44 1.09 7.75
N ILE A 129 7.63 1.31 7.23
CA ILE A 129 8.55 2.33 7.72
C ILE A 129 8.15 3.62 7.01
N VAL A 130 7.53 4.53 7.77
CA VAL A 130 7.15 5.85 7.27
C VAL A 130 8.26 6.83 7.59
N GLN A 131 8.54 7.78 6.69
CA GLN A 131 9.41 8.88 7.07
C GLN A 131 8.74 9.73 8.15
N GLU A 132 9.51 10.15 9.15
CA GLU A 132 9.02 10.97 10.26
C GLU A 132 8.44 12.30 9.73
N GLY A 133 7.18 12.59 10.06
CA GLY A 133 6.44 13.74 9.57
C GLY A 133 5.09 13.94 10.30
N ARG A 134 4.43 15.09 10.09
CA ARG A 134 3.37 15.68 10.97
C ARG A 134 2.23 14.75 11.46
N ILE A 135 1.95 13.64 10.78
CA ILE A 135 0.83 12.72 11.09
C ILE A 135 1.29 11.48 11.87
N PHE A 136 2.53 11.00 11.68
CA PHE A 136 3.04 9.76 12.27
C PHE A 136 4.24 10.07 13.17
N LYS A 137 4.11 9.76 14.46
CA LYS A 137 5.11 10.13 15.47
C LYS A 137 6.17 9.04 15.64
N THR A 138 5.85 7.79 15.31
CA THR A 138 6.77 6.65 15.37
C THR A 138 6.44 5.62 14.28
N ASN A 139 7.42 4.81 13.88
CA ASN A 139 7.21 3.69 12.94
C ASN A 139 6.16 2.68 13.43
N ASP A 140 5.88 2.60 14.73
CA ASP A 140 4.93 1.64 15.33
C ASP A 140 3.46 2.06 15.15
N ASP A 141 3.23 3.21 14.53
CA ASP A 141 1.90 3.79 14.41
C ASP A 141 1.06 3.10 13.34
N LEU A 142 1.63 2.47 12.31
CA LEU A 142 0.87 1.76 11.27
C LEU A 142 1.21 0.27 11.24
N ASN A 143 0.18 -0.56 11.39
CA ASN A 143 0.30 -2.01 11.29
C ASN A 143 -0.70 -2.54 10.26
N VAL A 144 -0.23 -3.44 9.39
CA VAL A 144 -1.05 -4.07 8.35
C VAL A 144 -0.97 -5.58 8.51
N TRP A 145 -2.12 -6.23 8.57
CA TRP A 145 -2.25 -7.69 8.59
C TRP A 145 -2.74 -8.15 7.24
N VAL A 146 -1.99 -9.10 6.69
CA VAL A 146 -2.22 -9.71 5.39
C VAL A 146 -2.41 -11.21 5.59
N THR A 147 -3.34 -11.84 4.90
CA THR A 147 -3.55 -13.29 5.04
C THR A 147 -2.27 -14.08 4.74
N ASP A 148 -2.01 -15.10 5.57
CA ASP A 148 -0.89 -16.04 5.39
C ASP A 148 -1.31 -17.19 4.46
N ASP A 149 -1.58 -16.83 3.20
CA ASP A 149 -1.96 -17.72 2.10
C ASP A 149 -1.40 -17.21 0.76
N GLY A 150 -1.72 -17.91 -0.34
CA GLY A 150 -1.31 -17.50 -1.69
C GLY A 150 -2.01 -16.23 -2.20
N ASN A 151 -3.14 -15.82 -1.62
CA ASN A 151 -3.80 -14.58 -2.02
C ASN A 151 -3.15 -13.36 -1.38
N ARG A 152 -2.69 -13.43 -0.12
CA ARG A 152 -2.07 -12.30 0.59
C ARG A 152 -2.97 -11.05 0.61
N ILE A 153 -4.21 -11.23 1.06
CA ILE A 153 -5.23 -10.18 1.14
C ILE A 153 -5.01 -9.38 2.43
N PRO A 154 -4.93 -8.03 2.40
CA PRO A 154 -4.98 -7.23 3.60
C PRO A 154 -6.34 -7.38 4.27
N VAL A 155 -6.33 -7.80 5.53
CA VAL A 155 -7.56 -8.03 6.29
C VAL A 155 -7.77 -6.99 7.39
N LEU A 156 -6.70 -6.34 7.84
CA LEU A 156 -6.74 -5.32 8.88
C LEU A 156 -5.61 -4.32 8.65
N ALA A 157 -5.93 -3.03 8.73
CA ALA A 157 -4.95 -1.98 8.93
C ALA A 157 -5.30 -1.19 10.20
N LYS A 158 -4.31 -0.88 11.01
CA LYS A 158 -4.48 -0.10 12.23
C LYS A 158 -3.43 1.00 12.27
N ALA A 159 -3.90 2.24 12.31
CA ALA A 159 -3.06 3.42 12.48
C ALA A 159 -3.34 4.06 13.86
N LYS A 160 -2.31 4.35 14.64
CA LYS A 160 -2.39 5.29 15.76
C LYS A 160 -2.27 6.70 15.20
N VAL A 161 -3.15 7.59 15.66
CA VAL A 161 -3.13 9.00 15.29
C VAL A 161 -3.08 9.83 16.57
N LEU A 162 -2.85 11.15 16.45
CA LEU A 162 -2.74 12.06 17.59
C LEU A 162 -3.85 11.89 18.63
N VAL A 163 -5.08 11.64 18.17
CA VAL A 163 -6.25 11.42 19.02
C VAL A 163 -6.94 10.13 18.59
N GLY A 164 -6.59 9.03 19.24
CA GLY A 164 -7.23 7.72 19.06
C GLY A 164 -6.52 6.83 18.04
N SER A 165 -7.30 6.02 17.32
CA SER A 165 -6.77 5.09 16.32
C SER A 165 -7.76 4.92 15.18
N ILE A 166 -7.24 4.84 13.96
CA ILE A 166 -7.98 4.43 12.78
C ILE A 166 -7.84 2.92 12.64
N LYS A 167 -8.96 2.24 12.38
CA LYS A 167 -9.02 0.79 12.16
C LYS A 167 -9.82 0.52 10.91
N MET A 168 -9.22 -0.18 9.96
CA MET A 168 -9.87 -0.66 8.74
C MET A 168 -9.90 -2.18 8.78
N GLU A 169 -11.09 -2.77 8.78
CA GLU A 169 -11.29 -4.22 8.75
C GLU A 169 -11.91 -4.65 7.42
N LEU A 170 -11.45 -5.78 6.89
CA LEU A 170 -12.06 -6.41 5.74
C LEU A 170 -13.51 -6.79 6.04
N SER A 171 -14.44 -6.28 5.24
CA SER A 171 -15.87 -6.60 5.35
C SER A 171 -16.23 -7.87 4.59
N GLY A 172 -15.67 -8.06 3.39
CA GLY A 172 -15.91 -9.22 2.53
C GLY A 172 -14.88 -9.33 1.41
N TYR A 173 -14.92 -10.44 0.66
CA TYR A 173 -14.03 -10.73 -0.45
C TYR A 173 -14.70 -11.72 -1.41
N GLU A 174 -14.30 -11.69 -2.67
CA GLU A 174 -14.75 -12.61 -3.73
C GLU A 174 -13.64 -12.79 -4.76
N GLY A 175 -13.80 -13.74 -5.70
CA GLY A 175 -12.86 -13.91 -6.81
C GLY A 175 -11.45 -14.38 -6.41
N LEU A 176 -11.31 -15.10 -5.29
CA LEU A 176 -10.01 -15.58 -4.81
C LEU A 176 -9.41 -16.64 -5.73
N VAL A 177 -8.09 -16.59 -5.90
CA VAL A 177 -7.32 -17.57 -6.69
C VAL A 177 -6.90 -18.76 -5.83
N HIS A 178 -6.72 -18.54 -4.52
CA HIS A 178 -6.36 -19.56 -3.55
C HIS A 178 -7.39 -19.62 -2.41
N PRO A 179 -7.45 -20.71 -1.63
CA PRO A 179 -8.19 -20.72 -0.37
C PRO A 179 -7.69 -19.61 0.56
N ILE A 180 -8.61 -18.86 1.16
CA ILE A 180 -8.24 -17.84 2.13
C ILE A 180 -7.84 -18.49 3.46
N ALA A 181 -6.88 -17.90 4.17
CA ALA A 181 -6.42 -18.35 5.49
C ALA A 181 -7.42 -18.05 6.63
N LYS A 182 -8.71 -18.13 6.34
CA LYS A 182 -9.78 -18.03 7.33
C LYS A 182 -9.87 -19.34 8.11
N LEU A 183 -10.01 -19.24 9.42
CA LEU A 183 -10.22 -20.38 10.30
C LEU A 183 -11.72 -20.56 10.54
N ASP A 184 -12.14 -21.81 10.57
CA ASP A 184 -13.51 -22.22 10.94
C ASP A 184 -13.82 -21.95 12.42
#